data_AF-A0A842WJ68-F1
#
_entry.id   AF-A0A842WJ68-F1
#
_cell.length_a   1.000
_cell.length_b   1.000
_cell.length_c   1.000
_cell.angle_alpha   90.00
_cell.angle_beta   90.00
_cell.angle_gamma   90.00
#
_symmetry.space_group_name_H-M   'P 1'
#
loop_
_entity.id
_entity.type
_entity.pdbx_description
1 polymer ?
#
loop_
_entity_poly.entity_id
_entity_poly.type
_entity_poly.pdbx_seq_one_letter_code
_entity_poly.pdbx_strand_id
1 'polypeptide(L)'
;MVLGIGEGKMDLELNSYDVTLGGEISGKLVLELNSPKNAKELRVELVGEQWQTRRGKRKKVGVYQYKEVLGGEKEYTSGEYLFQLQAPVKTGIEKKAEEGVAGAVLGAAKLLGAVSPVEYYVIGTLNLPMSLDINKKVQIAVR
;
A
#
# COMPACT_ATOMS: atom_id res chain seq x y z
N MET A 1 -20.26 12.98 5.85
CA MET A 1 -19.40 14.14 6.18
C MET A 1 -18.38 14.29 5.07
N VAL A 2 -18.40 15.41 4.35
CA VAL A 2 -17.64 15.65 3.11
C VAL A 2 -16.35 16.38 3.49
N LEU A 3 -15.22 15.67 3.49
CA LEU A 3 -13.89 16.28 3.46
C LEU A 3 -13.43 16.33 2.00
N GLY A 4 -14.08 17.21 1.24
CA GLY A 4 -13.75 17.56 -0.14
C GLY A 4 -12.92 18.83 -0.20
N ILE A 5 -11.81 18.89 0.56
CA ILE A 5 -10.84 19.98 0.45
C ILE A 5 -9.60 19.40 -0.22
N GLY A 6 -9.58 19.43 -1.57
CA GLY A 6 -8.52 18.86 -2.41
C GLY A 6 -8.90 18.85 -3.90
N GLU A 7 -8.02 18.34 -4.75
CA GLU A 7 -8.20 18.24 -6.22
C GLU A 7 -9.23 17.16 -6.64
N GLY A 8 -9.74 16.41 -5.67
CA GLY A 8 -10.68 15.30 -5.85
C GLY A 8 -10.71 14.39 -4.63
N LYS A 9 -11.33 13.22 -4.81
CA LYS A 9 -11.44 12.13 -3.85
C LYS A 9 -11.10 10.81 -4.55
N MET A 10 -10.56 9.88 -3.77
CA MET A 10 -10.32 8.51 -4.20
C MET A 10 -10.99 7.57 -3.19
N ASP A 11 -11.74 6.62 -3.71
CA ASP A 11 -12.27 5.50 -2.97
C ASP A 11 -11.72 4.19 -3.53
N LEU A 12 -11.58 3.22 -2.64
CA LEU A 12 -10.98 1.93 -2.93
C LEU A 12 -11.96 0.85 -2.46
N GLU A 13 -12.61 0.21 -3.42
CA GLU A 13 -13.62 -0.81 -3.19
C GLU A 13 -13.01 -2.17 -3.50
N LEU A 14 -12.87 -2.99 -2.47
CA LEU A 14 -12.34 -4.35 -2.58
C LEU A 14 -13.50 -5.32 -2.71
N ASN A 15 -13.31 -6.36 -3.53
CA ASN A 15 -14.28 -7.45 -3.63
C ASN A 15 -14.33 -8.28 -2.33
N SER A 16 -13.17 -8.43 -1.67
CA SER A 16 -13.06 -9.06 -0.35
C SER A 16 -12.02 -8.36 0.51
N TYR A 17 -12.31 -8.28 1.81
CA TYR A 17 -11.38 -7.78 2.83
C TYR A 17 -10.68 -8.91 3.59
N ASP A 18 -11.17 -10.15 3.47
CA ASP A 18 -10.54 -11.36 3.98
C ASP A 18 -9.93 -12.11 2.79
N VAL A 19 -8.60 -12.23 2.79
CA VAL A 19 -7.83 -12.77 1.67
C VAL A 19 -6.92 -13.88 2.18
N THR A 20 -6.86 -14.98 1.44
CA THR A 20 -5.94 -16.08 1.77
C THR A 20 -4.53 -15.77 1.28
N LEU A 21 -3.51 -16.31 1.95
CA LEU A 21 -2.13 -16.26 1.44
C LEU A 21 -2.02 -16.80 0.01
N GLY A 22 -1.31 -16.07 -0.84
CA GLY A 22 -1.22 -16.36 -2.28
C GLY A 22 -2.53 -16.20 -3.05
N GLY A 23 -3.59 -15.74 -2.40
CA GLY A 23 -4.87 -15.44 -3.02
C GLY A 23 -4.80 -14.16 -3.85
N GLU A 24 -5.90 -13.89 -4.54
CA GLU A 24 -6.04 -12.72 -5.38
C GLU A 24 -6.83 -11.62 -4.66
N ILE A 25 -6.32 -10.39 -4.75
CA ILE A 25 -6.97 -9.19 -4.25
C ILE A 25 -7.42 -8.41 -5.47
N SER A 26 -8.71 -8.53 -5.79
CA SER A 26 -9.34 -7.75 -6.85
C SER A 26 -10.24 -6.68 -6.26
N GLY A 27 -10.31 -5.56 -6.98
CA GLY A 27 -11.14 -4.44 -6.59
C GLY A 27 -11.16 -3.37 -7.67
N LYS A 28 -11.79 -2.25 -7.31
CA LYS A 28 -11.82 -1.07 -8.15
C LYS A 28 -11.44 0.16 -7.35
N LEU A 29 -10.70 1.04 -8.02
CA LEU A 29 -10.33 2.35 -7.53
C LEU A 29 -11.27 3.34 -8.21
N VAL A 30 -12.11 3.98 -7.41
CA VAL A 30 -13.07 5.00 -7.85
C VAL A 30 -12.43 6.36 -7.66
N LEU A 31 -12.17 7.05 -8.77
CA LEU A 31 -11.57 8.37 -8.78
C LEU A 31 -12.66 9.41 -9.04
N GLU A 32 -12.80 10.37 -8.14
CA GLU A 32 -13.71 11.51 -8.26
C GLU A 32 -12.89 12.80 -8.27
N LEU A 33 -12.47 13.25 -9.46
CA LEU A 33 -11.73 14.50 -9.61
C LEU A 33 -12.67 15.68 -9.83
N ASN A 34 -12.30 16.86 -9.32
CA ASN A 34 -13.04 18.10 -9.56
C ASN A 34 -12.88 18.60 -11.01
N SER A 35 -11.76 18.27 -11.66
CA SER A 35 -11.49 18.51 -13.08
C SER A 35 -10.49 17.46 -13.59
N PRO A 36 -10.32 17.28 -14.91
CA PRO A 36 -9.22 16.48 -15.44
C PRO A 36 -7.87 16.99 -14.91
N LYS A 37 -6.96 16.06 -14.57
CA LYS A 37 -5.63 16.38 -14.02
C LYS A 37 -4.56 15.54 -14.66
N ASN A 38 -3.44 16.16 -14.97
CA ASN A 38 -2.22 15.45 -15.34
C ASN A 38 -1.59 14.84 -14.08
N ALA A 39 -1.49 13.53 -14.05
CA ALA A 39 -0.84 12.79 -12.98
C ALA A 39 0.35 12.02 -13.54
N LYS A 40 1.39 11.85 -12.73
CA LYS A 40 2.59 11.09 -13.09
C LYS A 40 2.33 9.59 -13.13
N GLU A 41 1.54 9.11 -12.19
CA GLU A 41 1.16 7.70 -12.11
C GLU A 41 -0.10 7.52 -11.27
N LEU A 42 -0.92 6.55 -11.67
CA LEU A 42 -1.93 5.93 -10.82
C LEU A 42 -1.42 4.54 -10.45
N ARG A 43 -1.28 4.30 -9.14
CA ARG A 43 -0.75 3.04 -8.62
C ARG A 43 -1.60 2.51 -7.47
N VAL A 44 -1.53 1.19 -7.30
CA VAL A 44 -2.05 0.50 -6.12
C VAL A 44 -0.89 -0.26 -5.47
N GLU A 45 -0.80 -0.15 -4.16
CA GLU A 45 0.27 -0.77 -3.37
C GLU A 45 -0.33 -1.67 -2.29
N LEU A 46 0.18 -2.89 -2.16
CA LEU A 46 -0.10 -3.76 -1.03
C LEU A 46 1.08 -3.66 -0.04
N VAL A 47 0.81 -3.13 1.15
CA VAL A 47 1.82 -2.89 2.18
C VAL A 47 1.51 -3.72 3.41
N GLY A 48 2.49 -4.49 3.89
CA GLY A 48 2.45 -5.16 5.19
C GLY A 48 3.26 -4.37 6.22
N GLU A 49 2.65 -3.99 7.34
CA GLU A 49 3.30 -3.32 8.46
C GLU A 49 3.25 -4.21 9.70
N GLN A 50 4.32 -4.23 10.49
CA GLN A 50 4.33 -4.91 11.79
C GLN A 50 4.77 -3.96 12.90
N TRP A 51 4.27 -4.20 14.11
CA TRP A 51 4.76 -3.51 15.30
C TRP A 51 6.09 -4.11 15.74
N GLN A 52 7.11 -3.27 15.87
CA GLN A 52 8.41 -3.65 16.43
C GLN A 52 8.65 -2.88 17.71
N THR A 53 8.92 -3.60 18.81
CA THR A 53 9.33 -2.98 20.08
C THR A 53 10.85 -3.00 20.18
N ARG A 54 11.48 -1.81 20.21
CA ARG A 54 12.93 -1.68 20.41
C ARG A 54 13.18 -0.71 21.56
N ARG A 55 13.87 -1.19 22.61
CA ARG A 55 14.20 -0.40 23.82
C ARG A 55 12.98 0.32 24.41
N GLY A 56 11.86 -0.40 24.58
CA GLY A 56 10.61 0.14 25.14
C GLY A 56 9.79 1.03 24.21
N LYS A 57 10.28 1.38 23.02
CA LYS A 57 9.52 2.14 22.02
C LYS A 57 8.89 1.20 20.99
N ARG A 58 7.57 1.32 20.79
CA ARG A 58 6.83 0.64 19.72
C ARG A 58 6.86 1.49 18.46
N LYS A 59 7.27 0.90 17.32
CA LYS A 59 7.25 1.55 16.01
C LYS A 59 6.63 0.60 14.98
N LYS A 60 5.81 1.12 14.07
CA LYS A 60 5.37 0.37 12.88
C LYS A 60 6.50 0.33 11.86
N VAL A 61 6.82 -0.86 11.36
CA VAL A 61 7.87 -1.09 10.35
C VAL A 61 7.25 -1.85 9.19
N GLY A 62 7.45 -1.37 7.96
CA GLY A 62 7.03 -2.06 6.75
C GLY A 62 7.86 -3.33 6.55
N VAL A 63 7.19 -4.47 6.35
CA VAL A 63 7.80 -5.79 6.11
C VAL A 63 7.47 -6.38 4.76
N TYR A 64 6.49 -5.81 4.06
CA TYR A 64 6.08 -6.21 2.73
C TYR A 64 5.63 -4.97 1.96
N GLN A 65 6.02 -4.88 0.69
CA GLN A 65 5.53 -3.85 -0.22
C GLN A 65 5.49 -4.43 -1.64
N TYR A 66 4.30 -4.50 -2.20
CA TYR A 66 4.09 -4.78 -3.61
C TYR A 66 3.42 -3.57 -4.25
N LYS A 67 3.90 -3.16 -5.44
CA LYS A 67 3.39 -1.99 -6.16
C LYS A 67 3.01 -2.41 -7.56
N GLU A 68 1.79 -2.07 -7.95
CA GLU A 68 1.27 -2.21 -9.30
C GLU A 68 0.90 -0.83 -9.85
N VAL A 69 1.35 -0.52 -11.06
CA VAL A 69 1.04 0.76 -11.73
C VAL A 69 -0.10 0.50 -12.71
N LEU A 70 -1.28 1.08 -12.42
CA LEU A 70 -2.46 0.96 -13.27
C LEU A 70 -2.41 1.90 -14.48
N GLY A 71 -1.63 2.98 -14.35
CA GLY A 71 -1.37 3.90 -15.45
C GLY A 71 -0.17 4.80 -15.16
N GLY A 72 0.57 5.12 -16.22
CA GLY A 72 1.70 6.06 -16.17
C GLY A 72 1.27 7.52 -16.28
N GLU A 73 2.16 8.34 -16.83
CA GLU A 73 1.94 9.77 -16.97
C GLU A 73 0.91 10.05 -18.06
N LYS A 74 -0.25 10.56 -17.65
CA LYS A 74 -1.34 10.96 -18.54
C LYS A 74 -2.33 11.88 -17.82
N GLU A 75 -3.27 12.41 -18.58
CA GLU A 75 -4.44 13.05 -18.03
C GLU A 75 -5.41 11.99 -17.48
N TYR A 76 -5.79 12.13 -16.21
CA TYR A 76 -6.79 11.31 -15.55
C TYR A 76 -8.07 12.11 -15.39
N THR A 77 -9.18 11.43 -15.62
CA THR A 77 -10.53 11.92 -15.37
C THR A 77 -11.22 11.04 -14.33
N SER A 78 -12.33 11.54 -13.80
CA SER A 78 -13.18 10.77 -12.88
C SER A 78 -13.66 9.48 -13.56
N GLY A 79 -13.53 8.37 -12.86
CA GLY A 79 -13.81 7.05 -13.41
C GLY A 79 -13.39 5.92 -12.50
N GLU A 80 -13.65 4.69 -12.94
CA GLU A 80 -13.33 3.47 -12.21
C GLU A 80 -12.14 2.76 -12.87
N TYR A 81 -11.17 2.36 -12.05
CA TYR A 81 -9.97 1.65 -12.48
C TYR A 81 -9.92 0.30 -11.76
N LEU A 82 -10.11 -0.77 -12.51
CA LEU A 82 -10.02 -2.14 -11.99
C LEU A 82 -8.55 -2.50 -11.74
N PHE A 83 -8.30 -3.24 -10.67
CA PHE A 83 -6.97 -3.75 -10.35
C PHE A 83 -7.04 -5.18 -9.81
N GLN A 84 -5.92 -5.89 -9.94
CA GLN A 84 -5.79 -7.28 -9.53
C GLN A 84 -4.38 -7.51 -8.98
N LEU A 85 -4.27 -7.56 -7.65
CA LEU A 85 -3.02 -7.79 -6.94
C LEU A 85 -2.94 -9.23 -6.47
N GLN A 86 -1.74 -9.78 -6.37
CA GLN A 86 -1.52 -11.05 -5.68
C GLN A 86 -1.16 -10.80 -4.23
N ALA A 87 -1.86 -11.48 -3.32
CA ALA A 87 -1.50 -11.51 -1.91
C ALA A 87 -0.16 -12.26 -1.74
N PRO A 88 0.63 -11.94 -0.71
CA PRO A 88 1.86 -12.65 -0.43
C PRO A 88 1.60 -14.14 -0.21
N VAL A 89 2.41 -14.99 -0.84
CA VAL A 89 2.38 -16.46 -0.65
C VAL A 89 2.95 -16.91 0.70
N LYS A 90 3.64 -16.02 1.43
CA LYS A 90 4.19 -16.29 2.77
C LYS A 90 3.99 -15.09 3.68
N THR A 91 3.45 -15.31 4.88
CA THR A 91 3.55 -14.35 6.00
C THR A 91 4.97 -14.37 6.53
N GLY A 92 5.84 -13.55 5.96
CA GLY A 92 7.25 -13.51 6.36
C GLY A 92 7.94 -12.30 5.74
N ILE A 93 8.96 -11.82 6.43
CA ILE A 93 9.73 -10.62 6.07
C ILE A 93 10.39 -10.84 4.70
N GLU A 94 9.75 -10.40 3.62
CA GLU A 94 10.46 -10.12 2.38
C GLU A 94 11.10 -8.75 2.55
N LYS A 95 12.34 -8.76 3.06
CA LYS A 95 13.16 -7.56 3.08
C LYS A 95 13.23 -7.04 1.65
N LYS A 96 12.73 -5.82 1.46
CA LYS A 96 13.04 -4.96 0.33
C LYS A 96 14.55 -5.03 0.09
N ALA A 97 14.97 -5.61 -1.04
CA ALA A 97 16.35 -5.53 -1.48
C ALA A 97 16.60 -4.08 -1.91
N GLU A 98 16.88 -3.21 -0.95
CA GLU A 98 17.61 -1.97 -1.22
C GLU A 98 19.06 -2.38 -1.50
N GLU A 99 19.40 -2.46 -2.79
CA GLU A 99 20.79 -2.38 -3.23
C GLU A 99 21.37 -1.07 -2.69
N GLY A 100 22.18 -1.15 -1.63
CA GLY A 100 22.90 0.03 -1.17
C GLY A 100 23.38 0.10 0.26
N VAL A 101 23.58 -0.99 1.03
CA VAL A 101 24.50 -0.92 2.19
C VAL A 101 25.18 -2.28 2.41
N ALA A 102 26.37 -2.43 1.84
CA ALA A 102 27.33 -3.41 2.31
C ALA A 102 27.69 -3.07 3.78
N GLY A 103 27.38 -3.97 4.71
CA GLY A 103 27.89 -3.90 6.08
C GLY A 103 26.83 -3.81 7.18
N ALA A 104 25.99 -4.85 7.34
CA ALA A 104 25.28 -5.07 8.60
C ALA A 104 24.84 -6.52 8.76
N VAL A 105 25.80 -7.46 8.73
CA VAL A 105 25.62 -8.79 9.33
C VAL A 105 25.75 -8.64 10.86
N LEU A 106 24.85 -7.87 11.48
CA LEU A 106 24.81 -7.63 12.92
C LEU A 106 23.35 -7.46 13.38
N GLY A 107 22.62 -8.57 13.49
CA GLY A 107 21.25 -8.51 14.00
C GLY A 107 20.50 -9.83 14.16
N ALA A 108 21.10 -10.96 13.78
CA ALA A 108 20.44 -12.27 13.80
C ALA A 108 20.04 -12.79 15.20
N ALA A 109 20.38 -12.09 16.29
CA ALA A 109 20.21 -12.57 17.68
C ALA A 109 19.16 -11.82 18.53
N LYS A 110 18.25 -11.02 17.95
CA LYS A 110 17.18 -10.32 18.71
C LYS A 110 15.75 -10.54 18.18
N LEU A 111 15.53 -11.65 17.48
CA LEU A 111 14.25 -11.97 16.82
C LEU A 111 13.33 -12.90 17.66
N LEU A 112 13.46 -12.88 18.99
CA LEU A 112 12.51 -13.52 19.93
C LEU A 112 11.74 -12.47 20.77
N GLY A 113 11.44 -11.32 20.17
CA GLY A 113 10.41 -10.42 20.68
C GLY A 113 9.10 -10.79 20.01
N ALA A 114 8.03 -10.99 20.80
CA ALA A 114 6.66 -11.34 20.38
C ALA A 114 6.39 -11.00 18.91
N VAL A 115 6.23 -12.05 18.08
CA VAL A 115 5.89 -11.92 16.66
C VAL A 115 4.57 -11.17 16.60
N SER A 116 4.65 -9.87 16.34
CA SER A 116 3.47 -9.04 16.21
C SER A 116 2.84 -9.37 14.86
N PRO A 117 1.51 -9.51 14.78
CA PRO A 117 0.85 -9.84 13.53
C PRO A 117 1.16 -8.77 12.48
N VAL A 118 1.32 -9.20 11.24
CA VAL A 118 1.49 -8.29 10.10
C VAL A 118 0.11 -7.76 9.72
N GLU A 119 -0.05 -6.44 9.72
CA GLU A 119 -1.24 -5.75 9.25
C GLU A 119 -1.03 -5.42 7.76
N TYR A 120 -1.93 -5.89 6.90
CA TYR A 120 -1.87 -5.63 5.47
C TYR A 120 -2.81 -4.50 5.09
N TYR A 121 -2.36 -3.68 4.13
CA TYR A 121 -3.08 -2.51 3.66
C TYR A 121 -2.98 -2.42 2.14
N VAL A 122 -4.10 -2.14 1.50
CA VAL A 122 -4.16 -1.74 0.09
C VAL A 122 -4.20 -0.21 0.03
N ILE A 123 -3.31 0.38 -0.74
CA ILE A 123 -3.16 1.83 -0.87
C ILE A 123 -3.28 2.21 -2.34
N GLY A 124 -4.33 2.94 -2.69
CA GLY A 124 -4.42 3.62 -3.98
C GLY A 124 -3.74 4.98 -3.88
N THR A 125 -2.94 5.35 -4.89
CA THR A 125 -2.28 6.66 -4.96
C THR A 125 -2.31 7.20 -6.39
N LEU A 126 -2.76 8.45 -6.54
CA LEU A 126 -2.62 9.25 -7.74
C LEU A 126 -1.60 10.35 -7.48
N ASN A 127 -0.44 10.27 -8.15
CA ASN A 127 0.66 11.21 -7.96
C ASN A 127 0.45 12.47 -8.83
N LEU A 128 0.22 13.62 -8.20
CA LEU A 128 -0.05 14.88 -8.88
C LEU A 128 1.19 15.80 -8.76
N PRO A 129 1.86 16.17 -9.87
CA PRO A 129 3.09 16.96 -9.79
C PRO A 129 2.88 18.41 -9.34
N MET A 130 1.71 18.99 -9.59
CA MET A 130 1.40 20.40 -9.31
C MET A 130 0.42 20.57 -8.14
N SER A 131 0.07 19.50 -7.44
CA SER A 131 -0.96 19.53 -6.40
C SER A 131 -0.72 18.44 -5.35
N LEU A 132 -1.52 18.43 -4.29
CA LEU A 132 -1.44 17.38 -3.29
C LEU A 132 -1.87 16.03 -3.88
N ASP A 133 -1.06 15.00 -3.65
CA ASP A 133 -1.37 13.63 -4.05
C ASP A 133 -2.70 13.16 -3.44
N ILE A 134 -3.50 12.46 -4.24
CA ILE A 134 -4.74 11.85 -3.77
C ILE A 134 -4.43 10.40 -3.44
N ASN A 135 -4.62 10.00 -2.19
CA ASN A 135 -4.39 8.63 -1.75
C ASN A 135 -5.53 8.11 -0.89
N LYS A 136 -5.69 6.78 -0.88
CA LYS A 136 -6.64 6.08 -0.02
C LYS A 136 -6.02 4.80 0.50
N LYS A 137 -6.03 4.62 1.82
CA LYS A 137 -5.52 3.44 2.52
C LYS A 137 -6.67 2.65 3.12
N VAL A 138 -6.71 1.35 2.84
CA VAL A 138 -7.70 0.40 3.34
C VAL A 138 -6.97 -0.78 3.96
N GLN A 139 -7.38 -1.19 5.16
CA GLN A 139 -6.82 -2.37 5.82
C GLN A 139 -7.53 -3.63 5.35
N ILE A 140 -6.77 -4.70 5.15
CA ILE A 140 -7.29 -6.03 4.83
C ILE A 140 -6.81 -7.05 5.86
N ALA A 141 -7.60 -8.09 6.06
CA ALA A 141 -7.23 -9.27 6.83
C ALA A 141 -6.66 -10.32 5.89
N VAL A 142 -5.40 -10.68 6.09
CA VAL A 142 -4.79 -11.82 5.39
C VAL A 142 -4.71 -12.98 6.37
N ARG A 143 -5.24 -14.15 5.98
CA ARG A 143 -5.32 -15.35 6.82
C ARG A 143 -4.79 -16.59 6.12
#